data_AF-A0A954WCN8-F1
#
_entry.id   AF-A0A954WCN8-F1
#
_cell.length_a   1.000
_cell.length_b   1.000
_cell.length_c   1.000
_cell.angle_alpha   90.00
_cell.angle_beta   90.00
_cell.angle_gamma   90.00
#
_symmetry.space_group_name_H-M   'P 1'
#
loop_
_entity.id
_entity.type
_entity.pdbx_description
1 polymer ?
#
loop_
_entity_poly.entity_id
_entity_poly.type
_entity_poly.pdbx_seq_one_letter_code
_entity_poly.pdbx_strand_id
1 'polypeptide(L)' 'MRVSIGSDHRGFNAKARLVQLLTDWGHEVVDEGTVDGQSVDYPDFASRVSGKV' A
#
# COMPACT_ATOMS: atom_id res chain seq x y z
N MET A 1 10.86 4.71 -10.70
CA MET A 1 9.78 3.74 -11.07
C MET A 1 8.56 4.06 -10.22
N ARG A 2 7.35 3.83 -10.74
CA ARG A 2 6.10 4.02 -10.01
C ARG A 2 5.68 2.72 -9.36
N VAL A 3 5.36 2.73 -8.07
CA VAL A 3 4.95 1.56 -7.27
C VAL A 3 3.58 1.84 -6.65
N SER A 4 2.57 1.07 -7.05
CA SER A 4 1.29 1.02 -6.34
C SER A 4 1.37 -0.03 -5.24
N ILE A 5 0.99 0.34 -4.02
CA ILE A 5 1.05 -0.53 -2.85
C ILE A 5 -0.24 -0.41 -2.04
N GLY A 6 -0.72 -1.54 -1.52
CA GLY A 6 -1.89 -1.59 -0.66
C GLY A 6 -1.83 -2.77 0.29
N SER A 7 -2.55 -2.69 1.40
CA SER A 7 -2.69 -3.76 2.38
C SER A 7 -4.04 -3.70 3.08
N ASP A 8 -4.42 -4.80 3.73
CA ASP A 8 -5.46 -4.77 4.76
C ASP A 8 -4.93 -4.17 6.08
N HIS A 9 -5.78 -4.21 7.10
CA HIS A 9 -5.50 -3.74 8.45
C HIS A 9 -4.29 -4.42 9.11
N ARG A 10 -4.04 -5.70 8.81
CA ARG A 10 -2.89 -6.44 9.37
C ARG A 10 -1.58 -5.97 8.75
N GLY A 11 -1.61 -5.58 7.48
CA GLY A 11 -0.45 -5.07 6.76
C GLY A 11 -0.16 -3.57 6.98
N PHE A 12 -1.05 -2.80 7.60
CA PHE A 12 -0.95 -1.32 7.69
C PHE A 12 0.44 -0.81 8.13
N ASN A 13 0.95 -1.32 9.25
CA ASN A 13 2.25 -0.89 9.79
C ASN A 13 3.44 -1.30 8.89
N ALA A 14 3.38 -2.48 8.28
CA ALA A 14 4.42 -2.96 7.38
C ALA A 14 4.43 -2.15 6.08
N LYS A 15 3.23 -1.88 5.53
CA LYS A 15 3.05 -1.04 4.35
C LYS A 15 3.64 0.36 4.58
N ALA A 16 3.35 1.01 5.70
CA ALA A 16 3.90 2.32 6.02
C ALA A 16 5.45 2.35 6.00
N ARG A 17 6.09 1.31 6.54
CA ARG A 17 7.56 1.16 6.49
C ARG A 17 8.08 0.96 5.06
N LEU A 18 7.36 0.18 4.25
CA LEU A 18 7.71 -0.04 2.85
C LEU A 18 7.54 1.23 2.01
N VAL A 19 6.49 2.02 2.24
CA VAL A 19 6.28 3.31 1.58
C VAL A 19 7.47 4.23 1.84
N GLN A 20 7.93 4.34 3.10
CA GLN A 20 9.10 5.14 3.43
C GLN A 20 10.35 4.61 2.72
N LEU A 21 10.63 3.31 2.81
CA LEU A 21 11.80 2.70 2.20
C LEU A 21 11.85 2.90 0.68
N LEU A 22 10.73 2.67 -0.01
CA LEU A 22 10.64 2.83 -1.46
C LEU A 22 10.78 4.30 -1.87
N THR A 23 10.22 5.23 -1.08
CA THR A 23 10.38 6.66 -1.30
C THR A 23 11.84 7.09 -1.12
N ASP A 24 12.52 6.60 -0.08
CA ASP A 24 13.94 6.87 0.18
C ASP A 24 14.85 6.35 -0.95
N TRP A 25 14.42 5.29 -1.64
CA TRP A 25 15.09 4.76 -2.83
C TRP A 25 14.77 5.52 -4.12
N GLY A 26 13.97 6.59 -4.06
CA GLY A 26 13.63 7.43 -5.20
C GLY A 26 12.50 6.88 -6.09
N HIS A 27 11.67 5.97 -5.57
CA HIS A 27 10.46 5.53 -6.26
C HIS A 27 9.30 6.50 -6.03
N GLU A 28 8.44 6.65 -7.03
CA GLU A 28 7.13 7.30 -6.85
C GLU A 28 6.16 6.27 -6.28
N VAL A 29 5.78 6.43 -5.01
CA VAL A 29 4.90 5.47 -4.31
C VAL A 29 3.47 6.00 -4.28
N VAL A 30 2.52 5.16 -4.70
CA VAL A 30 1.07 5.41 -4.59
C VAL A 30 0.50 4.43 -3.58
N ASP A 31 0.05 4.94 -2.44
CA ASP A 31 -0.60 4.15 -1.40
C ASP A 31 -2.12 4.05 -1.66
N GLU A 32 -2.60 2.85 -1.97
CA GLU A 32 -4.02 2.56 -2.27
C GLU A 32 -4.87 2.25 -1.02
N GLY A 33 -4.25 2.31 0.17
CA GLY A 33 -4.85 2.02 1.48
C GLY A 33 -4.39 0.68 2.07
N THR A 34 -4.91 0.22 3.20
CA THR A 34 -5.81 0.94 4.13
C THR A 34 -5.14 2.12 4.85
N VAL A 35 -5.93 3.03 5.41
CA VAL A 35 -5.45 4.29 6.02
C VAL A 35 -5.17 4.18 7.52
N ASP A 36 -5.60 3.08 8.15
CA ASP A 36 -5.41 2.82 9.57
C ASP A 36 -5.44 1.31 9.90
N GLY A 37 -5.38 0.98 11.19
CA GLY A 37 -5.47 -0.40 11.69
C GLY A 37 -6.90 -0.94 11.88
N GLN A 38 -7.94 -0.25 11.39
CA GLN A 38 -9.31 -0.74 11.51
C GLN A 38 -9.55 -1.90 10.57
N SER A 39 -10.30 -2.91 11.03
CA SER A 39 -10.60 -4.11 10.25
C SER A 39 -11.28 -3.75 8.92
N VAL A 40 -10.72 -4.29 7.84
CA VAL A 40 -11.17 -4.10 6.45
C VAL A 40 -10.84 -5.35 5.63
N ASP A 41 -11.49 -5.47 4.47
CA ASP A 41 -11.34 -6.61 3.57
C ASP A 41 -10.20 -6.40 2.57
N TYR A 42 -9.26 -7.34 2.54
CA TYR A 42 -8.08 -7.27 1.66
C TYR A 42 -8.39 -7.23 0.14
N PRO A 43 -9.46 -7.86 -0.40
CA PRO A 43 -9.72 -7.84 -1.84
C PRO A 43 -9.94 -6.45 -2.42
N ASP A 44 -10.48 -5.51 -1.63
CA ASP A 44 -10.70 -4.13 -2.07
C ASP A 44 -9.39 -3.43 -2.43
N PHE A 45 -8.38 -3.58 -1.57
CA PHE A 45 -7.05 -3.00 -1.78
C PHE A 45 -6.26 -3.77 -2.83
N ALA A 46 -6.38 -5.10 -2.87
CA ALA A 46 -5.76 -5.91 -3.91
C ALA A 46 -6.28 -5.55 -5.30
N SER A 47 -7.59 -5.35 -5.44
CA SER A 47 -8.23 -4.91 -6.70
C SER A 47 -7.71 -3.54 -7.14
N ARG A 48 -7.65 -2.56 -6.22
CA ARG A 48 -7.09 -1.22 -6.49
C ARG A 48 -5.66 -1.28 -7.01
N VAL A 49 -4.78 -2.02 -6.33
CA VAL A 49 -3.39 -2.20 -6.76
C VAL A 49 -3.32 -2.88 -8.12
N SER A 50 -4.03 -4.01 -8.30
CA SER A 50 -3.99 -4.78 -9.55
C SER A 50 -4.49 -3.99 -10.77
N GLY A 51 -5.40 -3.03 -10.58
CA GLY A 51 -5.87 -2.13 -11.64
C GLY A 51 -4.88 -1.02 -12.03
N LYS A 52 -3.69 -0.96 -11.41
CA LYS A 52 -2.64 0.05 -11.66
C LYS A 52 -1.33 -0.54 -12.22
N VAL A 53 -1.30 -1.85 -12.46
CA VAL A 53 -0.12 -2.59 -12.94
C VAL A 53 -0.25 -2.96 -14.42
#